data_AF-E6K9E7-F1
#
_entry.id   AF-E6K9E7-F1
#
_cell.length_a   1.000
_cell.length_b   1.000
_cell.length_c   1.000
_cell.angle_alpha   90.00
_cell.angle_beta   90.00
_cell.angle_gamma   90.00
#
_symmetry.space_group_name_H-M   'P 1'
#
loop_
_entity.id
_entity.type
_entity.pdbx_description
1 polymer ?
#
loop_
_entity_poly.entity_id
_entity_poly.type
_entity_poly.pdbx_seq_one_letter_code
_entity_poly.pdbx_strand_id
1 'polypeptide(L)'
;MAKIQEQRQKLEAKLKEMAEDGVMKTPQKDTLAFDPPDEEYEEDVKIEVSPGQKEKQHLNKENMPVSEETQDNPLYKSCGKGKEKSTEISRISFEDYRTRYLQSVRLRERTNFTMSVDTLQVLRNVLQDLGERVSMASYIDNILREHLKEYKELLNNATAKHRRKVAIDF
;
A
#
# COMPACT_ATOMS: atom_id res chain seq x y z
N MET A 1 -58.70 -14.70 -32.13
CA MET A 1 -57.69 -14.45 -31.07
C MET A 1 -57.12 -15.73 -30.41
N ALA A 2 -57.56 -16.95 -30.77
CA ALA A 2 -57.07 -18.18 -30.12
C ALA A 2 -55.63 -18.61 -30.50
N LYS A 3 -55.19 -18.34 -31.74
CA LYS A 3 -53.89 -18.84 -32.27
C LYS A 3 -52.65 -18.21 -31.63
N ILE A 4 -52.73 -16.96 -31.17
CA ILE A 4 -51.59 -16.27 -30.54
C ILE A 4 -51.36 -16.80 -29.11
N GLN A 5 -52.43 -17.08 -28.37
CA GLN A 5 -52.34 -17.61 -27.02
C GLN A 5 -51.70 -19.01 -27.01
N GLU A 6 -52.07 -19.84 -27.99
CA GLU A 6 -51.52 -21.19 -28.16
C GLU A 6 -50.02 -21.18 -28.49
N GLN A 7 -49.58 -20.26 -29.37
CA GLN A 7 -48.16 -20.11 -29.68
C GLN A 7 -47.34 -19.66 -28.45
N ARG A 8 -47.89 -18.79 -27.61
CA ARG A 8 -47.24 -18.35 -26.37
C ARG A 8 -47.11 -19.49 -25.36
N GLN A 9 -48.17 -20.27 -25.15
CA GLN A 9 -48.11 -21.44 -24.27
C GLN A 9 -47.10 -22.48 -24.76
N LYS A 10 -47.04 -22.72 -26.07
CA LYS A 10 -46.06 -23.64 -26.65
C LYS A 10 -44.62 -23.17 -26.44
N LEU A 11 -44.37 -21.86 -26.55
CA LEU A 11 -43.05 -21.30 -26.31
C LEU A 11 -42.67 -21.38 -24.82
N GLU A 12 -43.60 -21.05 -23.93
CA GLU A 12 -43.39 -21.09 -22.48
C GLU A 12 -43.10 -22.52 -21.99
N ALA A 13 -43.88 -23.50 -22.46
CA ALA A 13 -43.65 -24.91 -22.15
C ALA A 13 -42.25 -25.38 -22.60
N LYS A 14 -41.83 -24.97 -23.81
CA LYS A 14 -40.51 -25.34 -24.35
C LYS A 14 -39.35 -24.68 -23.59
N LEU A 15 -39.51 -23.43 -23.17
CA LEU A 15 -38.50 -22.74 -22.35
C LEU A 15 -38.35 -23.39 -20.97
N LYS A 16 -39.46 -23.86 -20.39
CA LYS A 16 -39.44 -24.59 -19.12
C LYS A 16 -38.80 -25.96 -19.25
N GLU A 17 -39.12 -26.71 -20.30
CA GLU A 17 -38.48 -28.00 -20.61
C GLU A 17 -36.95 -27.85 -20.73
N MET A 18 -36.49 -26.84 -21.47
CA MET A 18 -35.05 -26.53 -21.60
C MET A 18 -34.39 -26.12 -20.28
N ALA A 19 -35.14 -25.59 -19.31
CA ALA A 19 -34.61 -25.21 -18.00
C ALA A 19 -34.45 -26.41 -17.05
N GLU A 20 -35.18 -27.50 -17.29
CA GLU A 20 -35.17 -28.69 -16.43
C GLU A 20 -34.25 -29.80 -16.97
N ASP A 21 -33.91 -29.76 -18.26
CA ASP A 21 -33.02 -30.74 -18.89
C ASP A 21 -31.56 -30.53 -18.42
N GLY A 22 -31.01 -31.52 -17.72
CA GLY A 22 -29.64 -31.50 -17.17
C GLY A 22 -29.50 -31.03 -15.71
N VAL A 23 -30.57 -30.68 -15.00
CA VAL A 23 -30.50 -30.28 -13.58
C VAL A 23 -30.73 -31.48 -12.67
N MET A 24 -29.66 -32.01 -12.08
CA MET A 24 -29.73 -32.96 -10.96
C MET A 24 -30.40 -32.27 -9.76
N LYS A 25 -31.64 -32.64 -9.42
CA LYS A 25 -32.36 -32.10 -8.27
C LYS A 25 -31.78 -32.68 -6.97
N THR A 26 -30.67 -32.14 -6.51
CA THR A 26 -30.20 -32.38 -5.14
C THR A 26 -31.04 -31.53 -4.19
N PRO A 27 -31.63 -32.10 -3.13
CA PRO A 27 -32.32 -31.29 -2.11
C PRO A 27 -31.33 -30.28 -1.52
N GLN A 28 -31.80 -29.05 -1.28
CA GLN A 28 -30.98 -27.98 -0.71
C GLN A 28 -30.46 -28.44 0.66
N LYS A 29 -29.14 -28.65 0.75
CA LYS A 29 -28.46 -28.80 2.04
C LYS A 29 -28.27 -27.41 2.62
N ASP A 30 -28.80 -27.16 3.82
CA ASP A 30 -28.61 -25.92 4.54
C ASP A 30 -27.11 -25.71 4.78
N THR A 31 -26.52 -24.73 4.08
CA THR A 31 -25.08 -24.44 4.18
C THR A 31 -24.81 -23.67 5.47
N LEU A 32 -24.35 -24.38 6.50
CA LEU A 32 -23.75 -23.82 7.71
C LEU A 32 -22.27 -23.49 7.43
N ALA A 33 -21.97 -22.20 7.31
CA ALA A 33 -20.69 -21.51 7.51
C ALA A 33 -19.46 -21.94 6.68
N PHE A 34 -18.50 -21.01 6.57
CA PHE A 34 -17.27 -21.10 5.77
C PHE A 34 -16.19 -22.02 6.39
N ASP A 35 -16.52 -22.68 7.49
CA ASP A 35 -15.74 -23.75 8.10
C ASP A 35 -16.74 -24.87 8.45
N PRO A 36 -16.89 -25.88 7.58
CA PRO A 36 -17.81 -26.98 7.83
C PRO A 36 -17.39 -27.73 9.09
N PRO A 37 -18.32 -28.11 9.99
CA PRO A 37 -17.98 -29.05 11.05
C PRO A 37 -17.50 -30.35 10.39
N ASP A 38 -16.38 -30.92 10.87
CA ASP A 38 -15.94 -32.27 10.46
C ASP A 38 -17.11 -33.23 10.71
N GLU A 39 -17.80 -33.61 9.63
CA GLU A 39 -18.87 -34.60 9.68
C GLU A 39 -18.23 -35.97 9.92
N GLU A 40 -18.41 -36.42 11.16
CA GLU A 40 -18.41 -37.80 11.67
C GLU A 40 -18.46 -38.87 10.58
N TYR A 41 -17.27 -39.32 10.17
CA TYR A 41 -17.09 -40.59 9.50
C TYR A 41 -17.33 -41.69 10.55
N GLU A 42 -18.53 -42.28 10.53
CA GLU A 42 -18.76 -43.62 11.05
C GLU A 42 -17.97 -44.61 10.17
N GLU A 43 -16.68 -44.75 10.47
CA GLU A 43 -15.88 -45.88 9.99
C GLU A 43 -14.82 -46.26 11.04
N ASP A 44 -15.11 -47.37 11.72
CA ASP A 44 -14.28 -48.16 12.65
C ASP A 44 -12.76 -47.94 12.60
N VAL A 45 -12.19 -47.18 13.55
CA VAL A 45 -10.77 -47.33 13.94
C VAL A 45 -10.57 -47.17 15.44
N LYS A 46 -10.38 -48.30 16.12
CA LYS A 46 -9.73 -48.46 17.44
C LYS A 46 -8.45 -47.61 17.49
N ILE A 47 -8.29 -46.74 18.50
CA ILE A 47 -7.04 -46.53 19.25
C ILE A 47 -7.39 -45.78 20.56
N GLU A 48 -7.04 -46.42 21.67
CA GLU A 48 -7.02 -45.85 23.03
C GLU A 48 -5.92 -44.79 23.16
N VAL A 49 -6.15 -43.69 23.89
CA VAL A 49 -5.24 -43.11 24.92
C VAL A 49 -5.94 -41.96 25.68
N SER A 50 -5.70 -41.96 26.98
CA SER A 50 -6.24 -41.23 28.15
C SER A 50 -6.06 -39.68 28.22
N PRO A 51 -6.61 -38.99 29.25
CA PRO A 51 -7.09 -37.59 29.19
C PRO A 51 -6.18 -36.53 29.85
N GLY A 52 -6.41 -35.24 29.52
CA GLY A 52 -5.73 -34.08 30.12
C GLY A 52 -6.49 -32.75 30.04
N GLN A 53 -7.41 -32.55 30.99
CA GLN A 53 -7.87 -31.34 31.70
C GLN A 53 -7.65 -29.91 31.08
N LYS A 54 -8.74 -29.17 30.82
CA LYS A 54 -9.30 -27.97 31.56
C LYS A 54 -8.56 -26.65 31.31
N GLU A 55 -9.10 -25.43 31.24
CA GLU A 55 -10.41 -24.75 31.37
C GLU A 55 -10.15 -23.32 30.80
N LYS A 56 -11.00 -22.71 29.95
CA LYS A 56 -12.00 -21.65 30.27
C LYS A 56 -11.44 -20.53 31.20
N GLN A 57 -11.64 -19.22 31.01
CA GLN A 57 -12.82 -18.47 30.57
C GLN A 57 -12.48 -16.94 30.61
N HIS A 58 -13.10 -16.14 29.72
CA HIS A 58 -13.89 -14.89 29.94
C HIS A 58 -13.33 -13.76 30.87
N LEU A 59 -13.68 -12.47 30.81
CA LEU A 59 -14.49 -11.53 30.01
C LEU A 59 -14.40 -10.19 30.81
N ASN A 60 -14.69 -9.04 30.17
CA ASN A 60 -15.06 -7.72 30.76
C ASN A 60 -13.92 -6.79 31.20
N LYS A 61 -14.07 -5.46 31.26
CA LYS A 61 -14.81 -4.37 30.57
C LYS A 61 -14.34 -3.09 31.29
N GLU A 62 -14.40 -1.96 30.59
CA GLU A 62 -14.64 -0.60 31.12
C GLU A 62 -13.61 0.14 32.01
N ASN A 63 -13.27 1.35 31.51
CA ASN A 63 -13.32 2.64 32.20
C ASN A 63 -12.03 3.43 32.48
N MET A 64 -11.95 4.53 31.72
CA MET A 64 -11.31 5.83 31.98
C MET A 64 -11.53 6.33 33.42
N PRO A 65 -10.60 7.16 33.92
CA PRO A 65 -10.96 8.56 34.11
C PRO A 65 -9.89 9.59 33.68
N VAL A 66 -10.43 10.79 33.46
CA VAL A 66 -9.84 12.09 33.10
C VAL A 66 -9.27 12.81 34.35
N SER A 67 -8.23 13.64 34.14
CA SER A 67 -8.04 15.04 34.64
C SER A 67 -6.54 15.38 34.75
N GLU A 68 -6.06 16.34 33.94
CA GLU A 68 -5.68 17.73 34.28
C GLU A 68 -4.17 17.87 34.60
N GLU A 69 -3.37 18.44 33.70
CA GLU A 69 -3.07 19.87 33.53
C GLU A 69 -1.76 20.26 34.26
N THR A 70 -0.68 20.40 33.50
CA THR A 70 0.46 21.25 33.89
C THR A 70 1.12 21.80 32.62
N GLN A 71 1.06 23.11 32.52
CA GLN A 71 1.66 23.95 31.50
C GLN A 71 3.19 23.92 31.64
N ASP A 72 3.92 23.80 30.54
CA ASP A 72 5.04 24.70 30.27
C ASP A 72 5.42 24.70 28.77
N ASN A 73 5.39 25.90 28.20
CA ASN A 73 5.86 26.24 26.86
C ASN A 73 7.40 26.33 26.86
N PRO A 74 8.06 26.01 25.75
CA PRO A 74 8.98 27.01 25.21
C PRO A 74 8.81 27.22 23.71
N LEU A 75 8.19 28.36 23.39
CA LEU A 75 8.64 29.35 22.40
C LEU A 75 9.35 28.80 21.15
N TYR A 76 8.55 28.48 20.13
CA TYR A 76 9.00 28.31 18.75
C TYR A 76 9.60 29.62 18.23
N LYS A 77 10.93 29.71 18.31
CA LYS A 77 11.70 30.82 17.73
C LYS A 77 11.79 30.60 16.22
N SER A 78 10.93 31.30 15.48
CA SER A 78 11.14 31.56 14.06
C SER A 78 12.51 32.22 13.89
N CYS A 79 13.37 31.60 13.08
CA CYS A 79 14.55 32.27 12.53
C CYS A 79 14.55 32.06 11.01
N GLY A 80 13.93 33.01 10.31
CA GLY A 80 14.36 33.32 8.97
C GLY A 80 15.72 33.99 9.03
N LYS A 81 16.72 33.41 8.36
CA LYS A 81 17.87 34.15 7.82
C LYS A 81 18.54 33.31 6.74
N GLY A 82 18.40 33.77 5.50
CA GLY A 82 19.27 33.32 4.43
C GLY A 82 20.72 33.68 4.76
N LYS A 83 21.63 32.76 4.46
CA LYS A 83 23.04 33.02 4.12
C LYS A 83 23.68 31.71 3.61
N GLU A 84 24.10 31.76 2.35
CA GLU A 84 25.28 31.09 1.77
C GLU A 84 25.40 29.56 1.97
N LYS A 85 24.85 28.80 1.01
CA LYS A 85 24.61 27.35 1.09
C LYS A 85 25.61 26.49 0.32
N SER A 86 26.84 26.94 0.08
CA SER A 86 27.77 26.18 -0.77
C SER A 86 28.48 25.03 -0.03
N THR A 87 28.21 24.79 1.26
CA THR A 87 28.80 23.66 2.02
C THR A 87 27.87 23.23 3.18
N GLU A 88 26.59 23.02 2.90
CA GLU A 88 25.54 22.79 3.91
C GLU A 88 25.02 21.34 3.94
N ILE A 89 25.80 20.36 3.48
CA ILE A 89 25.43 18.93 3.63
C ILE A 89 25.71 18.46 5.08
N SER A 90 26.62 19.12 5.81
CA SER A 90 27.07 18.70 7.15
C SER A 90 26.17 19.12 8.32
N ARG A 91 24.96 19.66 8.10
CA ARG A 91 24.09 20.16 9.20
C ARG A 91 22.60 19.84 9.09
N ILE A 92 22.18 18.98 8.16
CA ILE A 92 20.77 18.56 8.16
C ILE A 92 20.54 17.61 9.33
N SER A 93 19.48 17.86 10.12
CA SER A 93 19.07 16.88 11.12
C SER A 93 18.52 15.64 10.43
N PHE A 94 18.50 14.49 11.13
CA PHE A 94 17.89 13.29 10.56
C PHE A 94 16.40 13.49 10.27
N GLU A 95 15.70 14.30 11.06
CA GLU A 95 14.30 14.62 10.82
C GLU A 95 14.12 15.46 9.55
N ASP A 96 15.01 16.42 9.30
CA ASP A 96 15.05 17.16 8.03
C ASP A 96 15.33 16.23 6.84
N TYR A 97 16.20 15.25 7.03
CA TYR A 97 16.45 14.23 6.02
C TYR A 97 15.20 13.41 5.72
N ARG A 98 14.50 12.96 6.77
CA ARG A 98 13.27 12.17 6.65
C ARG A 98 12.18 12.93 5.90
N THR A 99 11.97 14.19 6.27
CA THR A 99 10.98 15.04 5.63
C THR A 99 11.34 15.43 4.19
N ARG A 100 12.62 15.43 3.80
CA ARG A 100 13.03 15.72 2.42
C ARG A 100 13.04 14.50 1.51
N TYR A 101 13.58 13.38 1.99
CA TYR A 101 13.91 12.23 1.14
C TYR A 101 13.05 11.00 1.39
N LEU A 102 12.54 10.82 2.61
CA LEU A 102 11.80 9.63 3.03
C LEU A 102 10.28 9.86 3.03
N GLN A 103 9.79 10.72 2.16
CA GLN A 103 8.36 10.92 1.96
C GLN A 103 7.80 9.93 0.95
N SER A 104 6.67 9.30 1.29
CA SER A 104 5.93 8.45 0.37
C SER A 104 5.15 9.32 -0.63
N VAL A 105 5.64 9.36 -1.87
CA VAL A 105 5.01 10.11 -2.97
C VAL A 105 4.42 9.14 -3.99
N ARG A 106 3.16 9.36 -4.38
CA ARG A 106 2.50 8.60 -5.44
C ARG A 106 2.97 9.09 -6.81
N LEU A 107 3.76 8.27 -7.49
CA LEU A 107 4.21 8.51 -8.86
C LEU A 107 3.10 8.09 -9.84
N ARG A 108 2.34 9.07 -10.35
CA ARG A 108 1.28 8.82 -11.36
C ARG A 108 1.86 8.29 -12.67
N GLU A 109 2.93 8.92 -13.13
CA GLU A 109 3.64 8.56 -14.35
C GLU A 109 4.98 7.98 -13.97
N ARG A 110 5.26 6.75 -14.44
CA ARG A 110 6.45 6.00 -14.07
C ARG A 110 7.25 5.70 -15.32
N THR A 111 8.55 5.93 -15.22
CA THR A 111 9.52 5.57 -16.26
C THR A 111 10.46 4.51 -15.71
N ASN A 112 11.05 3.73 -16.62
CA ASN A 112 12.11 2.79 -16.29
C ASN A 112 13.45 3.46 -16.56
N PHE A 113 14.39 3.33 -15.64
CA PHE A 113 15.77 3.76 -15.83
C PHE A 113 16.71 2.64 -15.41
N THR A 114 17.88 2.60 -16.01
CA THR A 114 18.96 1.71 -15.61
C THR A 114 19.85 2.42 -14.57
N MET A 115 20.34 1.66 -13.59
CA MET A 115 21.31 2.15 -12.61
C MET A 115 22.29 1.05 -12.25
N SER A 116 23.45 1.44 -11.70
CA SER A 116 24.42 0.47 -11.19
C SER A 116 23.79 -0.39 -10.10
N VAL A 117 24.12 -1.69 -10.12
CA VAL A 117 23.69 -2.66 -9.11
C VAL A 117 24.19 -2.24 -7.73
N ASP A 118 25.41 -1.73 -7.64
CA ASP A 118 26.02 -1.29 -6.38
C ASP A 118 25.25 -0.10 -5.79
N THR A 119 24.90 0.88 -6.62
CA THR A 119 24.09 2.03 -6.19
C THR A 119 22.71 1.60 -5.72
N LEU A 120 22.05 0.70 -6.45
CA LEU A 120 20.76 0.18 -6.06
C LEU A 120 20.83 -0.56 -4.71
N GLN A 121 21.90 -1.33 -4.48
CA GLN A 121 22.10 -2.05 -3.23
C GLN A 121 22.29 -1.10 -2.05
N VAL A 122 23.11 -0.05 -2.22
CA VAL A 122 23.29 0.99 -1.19
C VAL A 122 21.94 1.62 -0.83
N LEU A 123 21.13 1.98 -1.84
CA LEU A 123 19.81 2.56 -1.60
C LEU A 123 18.86 1.60 -0.87
N ARG A 124 18.92 0.29 -1.16
CA ARG A 124 18.16 -0.75 -0.43
C ARG A 124 18.58 -0.84 1.02
N ASN A 125 19.89 -0.89 1.28
CA ASN A 125 20.43 -0.99 2.63
C ASN A 125 19.98 0.22 3.47
N VAL A 126 20.07 1.44 2.93
CA VAL A 126 19.63 2.64 3.65
C VAL A 126 18.16 2.54 4.09
N LEU A 127 17.25 2.11 3.22
CA LEU A 127 15.83 1.98 3.61
C LEU A 127 15.61 0.86 4.64
N GLN A 128 16.36 -0.24 4.54
CA GLN A 128 16.28 -1.37 5.46
C GLN A 128 16.82 -1.01 6.85
N ASP A 129 18.01 -0.42 6.90
CA ASP A 129 18.71 -0.05 8.14
C ASP A 129 17.93 1.02 8.91
N LEU A 130 17.26 1.94 8.21
CA LEU A 130 16.41 2.97 8.81
C LEU A 130 15.00 2.46 9.15
N GLY A 131 14.60 1.27 8.69
CA GLY A 131 13.27 0.71 8.95
C GLY A 131 12.11 1.48 8.29
N GLU A 132 12.39 2.23 7.23
CA GLU A 132 11.41 3.10 6.58
C GLU A 132 10.54 2.33 5.58
N ARG A 133 9.23 2.59 5.60
CA ARG A 133 8.26 1.92 4.71
C ARG A 133 8.08 2.63 3.36
N VAL A 134 9.02 3.48 2.98
CA VAL A 134 8.97 4.24 1.73
C VAL A 134 9.31 3.34 0.57
N SER A 135 8.63 3.52 -0.56
CA SER A 135 8.96 2.74 -1.75
C SER A 135 10.33 3.15 -2.30
N MET A 136 11.08 2.17 -2.83
CA MET A 136 12.37 2.43 -3.48
C MET A 136 12.25 3.52 -4.57
N ALA A 137 11.18 3.46 -5.37
CA ALA A 137 10.95 4.41 -6.43
C ALA A 137 10.72 5.84 -5.89
N SER A 138 9.93 5.99 -4.82
CA SER A 138 9.70 7.30 -4.19
C SER A 138 10.98 7.87 -3.59
N TYR A 139 11.79 7.03 -2.92
CA TYR A 139 13.05 7.48 -2.32
C TYR A 139 14.03 8.00 -3.38
N ILE A 140 14.19 7.25 -4.49
CA ILE A 140 15.03 7.65 -5.61
C ILE A 140 14.49 8.94 -6.24
N ASP A 141 13.18 9.02 -6.49
CA ASP A 141 12.55 10.21 -7.09
C ASP A 141 12.77 11.46 -6.21
N ASN A 142 12.65 11.33 -4.88
CA ASN A 142 12.89 12.45 -3.96
C ASN A 142 14.36 12.92 -4.00
N ILE A 143 15.32 11.99 -4.02
CA ILE A 143 16.75 12.34 -4.15
C ILE A 143 17.00 13.13 -5.44
N LEU A 144 16.48 12.64 -6.56
CA LEU A 144 16.66 13.29 -7.86
C LEU A 144 15.99 14.66 -7.92
N ARG A 145 14.78 14.80 -7.35
CA ARG A 145 14.07 16.08 -7.27
C ARG A 145 14.85 17.11 -6.48
N GLU A 146 15.32 16.74 -5.29
CA GLU A 146 16.02 17.70 -4.44
C GLU A 146 17.38 18.08 -5.04
N HIS A 147 18.09 17.12 -5.66
CA HIS A 147 19.31 17.41 -6.42
C HIS A 147 19.04 18.43 -7.55
N LEU A 148 18.03 18.20 -8.39
CA LEU A 148 17.69 19.10 -9.48
C LEU A 148 17.25 20.48 -8.99
N LYS A 149 16.55 20.53 -7.86
CA LYS A 149 16.10 21.78 -7.23
C LYS A 149 17.26 22.57 -6.66
N GLU A 150 18.21 21.93 -5.99
CA GLU A 150 19.38 22.56 -5.39
C GLU A 150 20.32 23.14 -6.47
N TYR A 151 20.56 22.40 -7.54
CA TYR A 151 21.48 22.80 -8.60
C TYR A 151 20.82 23.51 -9.79
N LYS A 152 19.54 23.86 -9.70
CA LYS A 152 18.77 24.48 -10.78
C LYS A 152 19.46 25.71 -11.38
N GLU A 153 19.88 26.65 -10.54
CA GLU A 153 20.50 27.90 -11.00
C GLU A 153 21.87 27.67 -11.64
N LEU A 154 22.67 26.76 -11.07
CA LEU A 154 23.98 26.38 -11.62
C LEU A 154 23.81 25.79 -13.03
N LEU A 155 22.88 24.85 -13.18
CA LEU A 155 22.58 24.20 -14.46
C LEU A 155 22.02 25.19 -15.49
N ASN A 156 21.12 26.10 -15.08
CA ASN A 156 20.57 27.13 -15.93
C ASN A 156 21.66 28.10 -16.45
N ASN A 157 22.56 28.53 -15.57
CA ASN A 157 23.67 29.42 -15.93
C ASN A 157 24.64 28.76 -16.91
N ALA A 158 25.01 27.50 -16.67
CA ALA A 158 25.84 26.72 -17.58
C ALA A 158 25.19 26.56 -18.96
N THR A 159 23.89 26.22 -18.99
CA THR A 159 23.10 26.08 -20.22
C THR A 159 22.99 27.40 -20.99
N ALA A 160 22.74 28.52 -20.29
CA ALA A 160 22.68 29.85 -20.90
C ALA A 160 24.03 30.29 -21.49
N LYS A 161 25.15 29.98 -20.82
CA LYS A 161 26.50 30.23 -21.35
C LYS A 161 26.76 29.40 -22.60
N HIS A 162 26.37 28.13 -22.60
CA HIS A 162 26.53 27.25 -23.76
C HIS A 162 25.73 27.75 -24.97
N ARG A 163 24.45 28.12 -24.80
CA ARG A 163 23.61 28.66 -25.88
C ARG A 163 24.18 29.95 -26.48
N ARG A 164 24.73 30.84 -25.65
CA ARG A 164 25.37 32.08 -26.13
C ARG A 164 26.63 31.79 -26.95
N LYS A 165 27.44 30.79 -26.56
CA LYS A 165 28.62 30.40 -27.34
C LYS A 165 28.21 29.87 -28.71
N VAL A 166 27.25 28.94 -28.75
CA VAL A 166 26.77 28.35 -30.00
C VAL A 166 26.17 29.39 -30.95
N ALA A 167 25.47 30.40 -30.43
CA ALA A 167 24.87 31.46 -31.25
C ALA A 167 25.88 32.44 -31.90
N ILE A 168 27.13 32.48 -31.43
CA ILE A 168 28.19 33.36 -31.97
C ILE A 168 29.03 32.65 -33.04
N ASP A 169 29.01 31.32 -33.08
CA ASP A 169 29.74 30.50 -34.06
C ASP A 169 28.96 30.33 -35.40
N PHE A 170 27.99 31.21 -35.69
CA PHE A 170 27.25 31.31 -36.95
C PHE A 170 27.51 32.66 -37.62
#